data_AF-A0A7K9YBW6-F1
#
_entry.id   AF-A0A7K9YBW6-F1
#
_cell.length_a   1.000
_cell.length_b   1.000
_cell.length_c   1.000
_cell.angle_alpha   90.00
_cell.angle_beta   90.00
_cell.angle_gamma   90.00
#
_symmetry.space_group_name_H-M   'P 1'
#
loop_
_entity.id
_entity.type
_entity.pdbx_description
1 polymer ?
#
loop_
_entity_poly.entity_id
_entity_poly.type
_entity_poly.pdbx_seq_one_letter_code
_entity_poly.pdbx_strand_id
1 'polypeptide(L)' 'FFSTVAVSRAQVQQEPSAETSEGTGINITCSHPNIQTGYYIHWYRHFPGRGLVFIASTVKGSKEMP' A
#
# COMPACT_ATOMS: atom_id res chain seq x y z
N PHE A 1 -33.66 -6.12 4.95
CA PHE A 1 -32.49 -6.26 5.82
C PHE A 1 -31.26 -5.75 5.07
N PHE A 2 -30.84 -4.50 5.30
CA PHE A 2 -29.61 -3.98 4.70
C PHE A 2 -28.45 -4.32 5.65
N SER A 3 -27.56 -5.21 5.22
CA SER A 3 -26.37 -5.56 5.99
C SER A 3 -25.34 -4.46 5.83
N THR A 4 -25.03 -3.72 6.89
CA THR A 4 -23.94 -2.75 6.90
C THR A 4 -22.61 -3.49 6.90
N VAL A 5 -21.91 -3.47 5.76
CA VAL A 5 -20.53 -3.97 5.69
C VAL A 5 -19.63 -2.93 6.35
N ALA A 6 -19.18 -3.19 7.57
CA ALA A 6 -18.16 -2.38 8.22
C ALA A 6 -16.80 -2.65 7.53
N VAL A 7 -16.38 -1.74 6.66
CA VAL A 7 -15.03 -1.75 6.12
C VAL A 7 -14.09 -1.27 7.23
N SER A 8 -13.39 -2.20 7.87
CA SER A 8 -12.25 -1.82 8.72
C SER A 8 -11.14 -1.33 7.79
N ARG A 9 -10.97 0.00 7.71
CA ARG A 9 -9.80 0.57 7.03
C ARG A 9 -8.58 0.35 7.91
N ALA A 10 -7.56 -0.32 7.36
CA ALA A 10 -6.21 -0.19 7.88
C ALA A 10 -5.90 1.32 8.03
N GLN A 11 -5.27 1.72 9.14
CA GLN A 11 -4.95 3.13 9.46
C GLN A 11 -3.75 3.60 8.63
N VAL A 12 -3.87 3.50 7.31
CA VAL A 12 -2.86 3.89 6.32
C VAL A 12 -3.39 5.06 5.49
N GLN A 13 -2.53 6.02 5.23
CA GLN A 13 -2.78 7.15 4.34
C GLN A 13 -1.97 6.94 3.07
N GLN A 14 -2.65 6.89 1.93
CA GLN A 14 -2.06 6.77 0.61
C GLN A 14 -2.76 7.74 -0.34
N GLU A 15 -2.01 8.29 -1.29
CA GLU A 15 -2.60 9.12 -2.33
C GLU A 15 -3.59 8.31 -3.17
N PRO A 16 -4.82 8.79 -3.41
CA PRO A 16 -5.84 8.03 -4.13
C PRO A 16 -5.47 7.71 -5.58
N SER A 17 -4.63 8.54 -6.18
CA SER A 17 -4.22 8.45 -7.58
C SER A 17 -2.80 8.97 -7.76
N ALA A 18 -2.07 8.36 -8.69
CA ALA A 18 -0.79 8.85 -9.16
C ALA A 18 -0.69 8.54 -10.66
N GLU A 19 -0.21 9.50 -11.44
CA GLU A 19 -0.06 9.38 -12.89
C GLU A 19 1.38 9.71 -13.28
N THR A 20 1.88 9.03 -14.31
CA THR A 20 3.20 9.26 -14.89
C THR A 20 3.14 8.97 -16.39
N SER A 21 4.13 9.41 -17.15
CA SER A 21 4.25 9.06 -18.56
C SER A 21 4.73 7.61 -18.74
N GLU A 22 4.33 6.98 -19.83
CA GLU A 22 4.78 5.64 -20.18
C GLU A 22 6.32 5.58 -20.26
N GLY A 23 6.92 4.53 -19.69
CA GLY A 23 8.37 4.37 -19.60
C GLY A 23 9.02 5.11 -18.43
N THR A 24 8.28 5.94 -17.70
CA THR A 24 8.79 6.66 -16.51
C THR A 24 8.42 5.92 -15.23
N GLY A 25 9.30 5.96 -14.23
CA GLY A 25 8.99 5.46 -12.89
C GLY A 25 7.88 6.26 -12.20
N ILE A 26 7.23 5.66 -11.22
CA ILE A 26 6.25 6.33 -10.36
C ILE A 26 6.51 5.99 -8.90
N ASN A 27 6.35 6.99 -8.03
CA ASN A 27 6.47 6.80 -6.59
C ASN A 27 5.08 6.75 -5.97
N ILE A 28 4.71 5.59 -5.42
CA ILE A 28 3.46 5.40 -4.68
C ILE A 28 3.81 5.45 -3.19
N THR A 29 3.27 6.45 -2.47
CA THR A 29 3.55 6.65 -1.06
C THR A 29 2.47 6.01 -0.19
N CYS A 30 2.87 5.56 1.00
CA CYS A 30 1.97 5.05 2.03
C CYS A 30 2.53 5.46 3.39
N SER A 31 1.70 6.10 4.20
CA SER A 31 2.02 6.47 5.58
C SER A 31 1.19 5.62 6.53
N HIS A 32 1.87 4.92 7.43
CA HIS A 32 1.22 4.18 8.52
C HIS A 32 1.79 4.70 9.85
N PRO A 33 1.24 5.79 10.42
CA PRO A 33 1.85 6.51 11.54
C PRO A 33 2.07 5.59 12.76
N ASN A 34 1.10 4.72 13.03
CA ASN A 34 1.06 3.87 14.22
C ASN A 34 1.62 2.45 14.00
N ILE A 35 2.26 2.14 12.86
CA ILE A 35 2.83 0.80 12.68
C ILE A 35 3.99 0.60 13.66
N GLN A 36 4.07 -0.57 14.27
CA GLN A 36 5.14 -0.93 15.19
C GLN A 36 6.42 -1.25 14.41
N THR A 37 7.59 -0.98 15.00
CA THR A 37 8.89 -1.38 14.42
C THR A 37 8.96 -2.89 14.25
N GLY A 38 9.57 -3.36 13.16
CA GLY A 38 9.66 -4.79 12.85
C GLY A 38 8.42 -5.39 12.19
N TYR A 39 7.32 -4.64 12.06
CA TYR A 39 6.18 -5.06 11.26
C TYR A 39 6.38 -4.75 9.77
N TYR A 40 5.73 -5.57 8.95
CA TYR A 40 5.80 -5.49 7.49
C TYR A 40 4.67 -4.64 6.92
N ILE A 41 5.01 -3.84 5.91
CA ILE A 41 4.06 -3.22 4.99
C ILE A 41 4.14 -4.02 3.70
N HIS A 42 3.03 -4.65 3.31
CA HIS A 42 2.95 -5.42 2.07
C HIS A 42 2.32 -4.58 0.95
N TRP A 43 2.95 -4.59 -0.21
CA TRP A 43 2.49 -3.92 -1.41
C TRP A 43 1.89 -4.92 -2.39
N TYR A 44 0.65 -4.66 -2.81
CA TYR A 44 -0.07 -5.47 -3.79
C TYR A 44 -0.51 -4.59 -4.95
N ARG A 45 -0.49 -5.14 -6.16
CA ARG A 45 -1.16 -4.57 -7.33
C ARG A 45 -2.43 -5.36 -7.63
N HIS A 46 -3.47 -4.65 -8.05
CA HIS A 46 -4.72 -5.23 -8.50
C HIS A 46 -5.08 -4.63 -9.85
N PHE A 47 -5.33 -5.50 -10.83
CA PHE A 47 -5.91 -5.10 -12.11
C PHE A 47 -7.37 -5.59 -12.17
N PRO A 48 -8.29 -4.80 -12.78
CA PRO A 48 -9.67 -5.24 -12.95
C PRO A 48 -9.75 -6.65 -13.54
N GLY A 49 -10.55 -7.53 -12.92
CA GLY A 49 -10.74 -8.91 -13.35
C GLY A 49 -9.58 -9.87 -13.03
N ARG A 50 -8.60 -9.46 -12.22
CA ARG A 50 -7.47 -10.31 -11.81
C ARG A 50 -7.36 -10.39 -10.28
N GLY A 51 -6.68 -11.41 -9.78
CA GLY A 51 -6.35 -11.50 -8.36
C GLY A 51 -5.31 -10.45 -7.94
N LEU A 52 -5.17 -10.28 -6.62
CA LEU A 52 -4.07 -9.49 -6.04
C LEU A 52 -2.73 -10.13 -6.39
N VAL A 53 -1.76 -9.30 -6.78
CA VAL A 53 -0.39 -9.73 -7.04
C VAL A 53 0.53 -9.01 -6.06
N PHE A 54 1.27 -9.78 -5.27
CA PHE A 54 2.30 -9.26 -4.38
C PHE A 54 3.44 -8.61 -5.18
N ILE A 55 3.87 -7.42 -4.75
CA ILE A 55 4.95 -6.67 -5.38
C ILE A 55 6.20 -6.70 -4.51
N ALA A 56 6.05 -6.30 -3.24
CA ALA A 56 7.15 -6.14 -2.31
C ALA A 56 6.66 -6.06 -0.85
N SER A 57 7.59 -6.23 0.09
CA SER A 57 7.37 -5.95 1.51
C SER A 57 8.46 -5.04 2.05
N THR A 58 8.09 -4.04 2.84
CA THR A 58 9.03 -3.18 3.56
C THR A 58 8.84 -3.35 5.07
N VAL A 59 9.88 -3.12 5.87
CA VAL A 59 9.82 -3.22 7.33
C VAL A 59 10.01 -1.83 7.92
N LYS A 60 9.15 -1.42 8.86
CA LYS A 60 9.41 -0.18 9.61
C LYS A 60 10.66 -0.35 10.46
N GLY A 61 11.68 0.46 10.17
CA GLY A 61 12.99 0.40 10.82
C GLY A 61 14.11 -0.26 10.00
N SER A 62 13.87 -0.62 8.73
CA SER A 62 14.98 -0.95 7.83
C SER A 62 15.85 0.28 7.59
N LYS A 63 17.16 0.17 7.86
CA LYS A 63 18.18 1.17 7.51
C LYS A 63 17.93 1.73 6.10
N GLU A 64 17.95 3.05 5.95
CA GLU A 64 17.97 3.68 4.63
C GLU A 64 19.14 3.07 3.86
N MET A 65 18.87 2.55 2.67
CA MET A 65 19.94 2.16 1.76
C MET A 65 20.65 3.44 1.31
N PRO A 66 22.00 3.50 1.35
CA PRO A 66 22.77 4.69 0.95
C PRO A 66 22.48 5.14 -0.49
#